data_AF-A0A9P6WK16-F1
#
_entry.id   AF-A0A9P6WK16-F1
#
_cell.length_a   1.000
_cell.length_b   1.000
_cell.length_c   1.000
_cell.angle_alpha   90.00
_cell.angle_beta   90.00
_cell.angle_gamma   90.00
#
_symmetry.space_group_name_H-M   'P 1'
#
loop_
_entity.id
_entity.type
_entity.pdbx_description
1 polymer ?
#
loop_
_entity_poly.entity_id
_entity_poly.type
_entity_poly.pdbx_seq_one_letter_code
_entity_poly.pdbx_strand_id
1 'polypeptide(L)'
;MKITINSITPVYSWHWSVPDDELCGICRISFDGTCPNCLYPGDSCPLTIGTCHHAFHLHCIEKWLQQASSRGLCPMCRQGFTIDETLEVNEGINLQTSDSLNENENNNNMVVIDDEVQLLS
;
A
#
# COMPACT_ATOMS: atom_id res chain seq x y z
N MET A 1 -30.45 -41.42 13.57
CA MET A 1 -29.41 -41.02 14.54
C MET A 1 -29.35 -39.49 14.54
N LYS A 2 -29.42 -38.84 15.71
CA LYS A 2 -29.48 -37.37 15.85
C LYS A 2 -28.27 -36.91 16.65
N ILE A 3 -27.40 -36.11 16.03
CA ILE A 3 -26.21 -35.53 16.67
C ILE A 3 -26.57 -34.10 17.07
N THR A 4 -26.26 -33.71 18.31
CA THR A 4 -26.42 -32.35 18.83
C THR A 4 -25.07 -31.80 19.25
N ILE A 5 -24.69 -30.65 18.71
CA ILE A 5 -23.45 -29.95 19.08
C ILE A 5 -23.80 -28.97 20.20
N ASN A 6 -23.13 -29.08 21.35
CA ASN A 6 -23.46 -28.29 22.54
C ASN A 6 -22.70 -26.95 22.58
N SER A 7 -21.47 -26.91 22.07
CA SER A 7 -20.64 -25.70 22.02
C SER A 7 -19.54 -25.85 20.96
N ILE A 8 -19.24 -24.76 20.25
CA ILE A 8 -18.12 -24.65 19.32
C ILE A 8 -17.28 -23.44 19.75
N THR A 9 -15.97 -23.62 19.85
CA THR A 9 -15.01 -22.54 20.05
C THR A 9 -14.12 -22.46 18.82
N PRO A 10 -14.46 -21.64 17.82
CA PRO A 10 -13.69 -21.56 16.59
C PRO A 10 -12.39 -20.78 16.81
N VAL A 11 -11.34 -21.17 16.11
CA VAL A 11 -10.08 -20.44 16.00
C VAL A 11 -9.90 -20.10 14.53
N TYR A 12 -9.45 -18.87 14.26
CA TYR A 12 -9.26 -18.37 12.92
C TYR A 12 -7.82 -17.88 12.73
N SER A 13 -7.32 -18.03 11.51
CA SER A 13 -6.11 -17.38 11.01
C SER A 13 -6.47 -16.63 9.74
N TRP A 14 -5.85 -15.48 9.53
CA TRP A 14 -6.00 -14.71 8.29
C TRP A 14 -4.76 -14.94 7.41
N HIS A 15 -4.92 -14.74 6.11
CA HIS A 15 -3.85 -14.81 5.12
C HIS A 15 -4.15 -13.77 4.04
N TRP A 16 -3.11 -13.20 3.43
CA TRP A 16 -3.29 -12.30 2.30
C TRP A 16 -3.75 -13.05 1.05
N SER A 17 -4.82 -12.57 0.41
CA SER A 17 -5.26 -13.12 -0.87
C SER A 17 -4.48 -12.50 -2.04
N VAL A 18 -3.20 -12.88 -2.19
CA VAL A 18 -2.32 -12.43 -3.28
C VAL A 18 -2.15 -13.49 -4.37
N PRO A 19 -2.13 -13.12 -5.67
CA PRO A 19 -1.88 -14.05 -6.76
C PRO A 19 -0.41 -14.53 -6.80
N ASP A 20 -0.23 -15.79 -7.17
CA ASP A 20 1.01 -16.46 -7.61
C ASP A 20 2.19 -16.62 -6.62
N ASP A 21 2.42 -15.74 -5.64
CA ASP A 21 3.53 -15.86 -4.69
C ASP A 21 3.12 -15.55 -3.24
N GLU A 22 3.59 -16.35 -2.27
CA GLU A 22 3.42 -16.09 -0.83
C GLU A 22 4.59 -15.31 -0.22
N LEU A 23 5.63 -15.03 -1.01
CA LEU A 23 6.90 -14.45 -0.57
C LEU A 23 7.18 -13.13 -1.30
N CYS A 24 7.68 -12.13 -0.57
CA CYS A 24 8.17 -10.90 -1.18
C CYS A 24 9.44 -11.18 -2.01
N GLY A 25 9.44 -10.84 -3.31
CA GLY A 25 10.59 -11.05 -4.20
C GLY A 25 11.89 -10.32 -3.80
N ILE A 26 11.80 -9.31 -2.92
CA ILE A 26 12.91 -8.48 -2.45
C ILE A 26 13.49 -9.01 -1.13
N CYS A 27 12.68 -9.10 -0.07
CA CYS A 27 13.16 -9.51 1.26
C CYS A 27 13.06 -11.03 1.51
N ARG A 28 12.36 -11.77 0.63
CA ARG A 28 12.13 -13.22 0.71
C ARG A 28 11.42 -13.68 1.99
N ILE A 29 10.69 -12.79 2.65
CA ILE A 29 9.82 -13.11 3.79
C ILE A 29 8.38 -13.29 3.28
N SER A 30 7.62 -14.15 3.97
CA SER A 30 6.19 -14.33 3.73
C SER A 30 5.40 -13.03 3.88
N PHE A 31 4.35 -12.87 3.09
CA PHE A 31 3.46 -11.72 3.17
C PHE A 31 2.67 -11.63 4.49
N ASP A 32 2.43 -12.75 5.17
CA ASP A 32 1.84 -12.76 6.52
C ASP A 32 2.82 -12.26 7.59
N GLY A 33 4.11 -12.25 7.25
CA GLY A 33 5.18 -11.73 8.07
C GLY A 33 5.52 -10.28 7.73
N THR A 34 6.38 -9.71 8.56
CA THR A 34 6.88 -8.34 8.39
C THR A 34 8.17 -8.30 7.60
N CYS A 35 8.42 -7.15 6.95
CA CYS A 35 9.74 -6.85 6.40
C CYS A 35 10.83 -6.91 7.50
N PRO A 36 12.13 -7.14 7.18
CA PRO A 36 13.19 -7.19 8.20
C PRO A 36 13.35 -5.90 9.03
N ASN A 37 12.85 -4.78 8.51
CA ASN A 37 12.89 -3.48 9.17
C ASN A 37 11.63 -3.19 10.02
N CYS A 38 10.64 -4.07 9.97
CA CYS A 38 9.30 -3.86 10.48
C CYS A 38 9.04 -4.84 11.63
N LEU A 39 8.54 -4.37 12.78
CA LEU A 39 8.29 -5.22 13.95
C LEU A 39 6.89 -5.85 13.97
N TYR A 40 5.89 -5.12 13.48
CA TYR A 40 4.48 -5.55 13.51
C TYR A 40 3.88 -5.62 12.10
N PRO A 41 3.05 -6.63 11.80
CA PRO A 41 2.34 -6.74 10.52
C PRO A 41 1.15 -5.78 10.45
N GLY A 42 0.48 -5.70 9.30
CA GLY A 42 -0.65 -4.79 9.04
C GLY A 42 -0.17 -3.41 8.59
N ASP A 43 -0.71 -2.34 9.20
CA ASP A 43 -0.47 -0.95 8.81
C ASP A 43 1.02 -0.52 8.84
N SER A 44 1.82 -1.19 9.67
CA SER A 44 3.26 -0.94 9.78
C SER A 44 4.10 -1.60 8.68
N CYS A 45 3.52 -2.48 7.86
CA CYS A 45 4.20 -3.15 6.76
C CYS A 45 3.19 -3.56 5.68
N PRO A 46 2.54 -2.60 5.00
CA PRO A 46 1.50 -2.90 4.02
C PRO A 46 2.07 -3.60 2.79
N LEU A 47 1.19 -4.31 2.10
CA LEU A 47 1.50 -4.91 0.80
C LEU A 47 1.13 -3.95 -0.32
N THR A 48 1.80 -4.10 -1.45
CA THR A 48 1.43 -3.41 -2.68
C THR A 48 1.62 -4.33 -3.86
N ILE A 49 0.73 -4.19 -4.84
CA ILE A 49 0.78 -4.93 -6.10
C ILE A 49 0.96 -3.93 -7.23
N GLY A 50 1.97 -4.17 -8.08
CA GLY A 50 2.17 -3.37 -9.28
C GLY A 50 1.23 -3.77 -10.41
N THR A 51 1.08 -2.91 -11.41
CA THR A 51 0.35 -3.20 -12.67
C THR A 51 0.92 -4.43 -13.41
N CYS A 52 2.17 -4.77 -13.15
CA CYS A 52 2.83 -6.00 -13.61
C CYS A 52 2.44 -7.26 -12.80
N HIS A 53 1.44 -7.18 -11.92
CA HIS A 53 0.90 -8.25 -11.08
C HIS A 53 1.89 -8.88 -10.08
N HIS A 54 3.01 -8.21 -9.79
CA HIS A 54 3.96 -8.65 -8.76
C HIS A 54 3.69 -7.94 -7.44
N ALA A 55 3.61 -8.71 -6.35
CA ALA A 55 3.38 -8.25 -4.99
C ALA A 55 4.69 -8.04 -4.22
N PHE A 56 4.76 -6.99 -3.40
CA PHE A 56 5.89 -6.71 -2.50
C PHE A 56 5.39 -6.07 -1.20
N HIS A 57 6.18 -6.14 -0.12
CA HIS A 57 5.99 -5.19 0.97
C HIS A 57 6.32 -3.77 0.49
N LEU A 58 5.51 -2.79 0.88
CA LEU A 58 5.66 -1.40 0.44
C LEU A 58 7.07 -0.85 0.70
N HIS A 59 7.60 -1.03 1.92
CA HIS A 59 8.95 -0.59 2.27
C HIS A 59 10.07 -1.27 1.47
N CYS A 60 9.83 -2.49 0.99
CA CYS A 60 10.81 -3.21 0.19
C CYS A 60 10.87 -2.62 -1.22
N ILE A 61 9.71 -2.39 -1.86
CA ILE A 61 9.66 -1.85 -3.21
C ILE A 61 10.01 -0.36 -3.24
N GLU A 62 9.62 0.41 -2.24
CA GLU A 62 10.00 1.82 -2.12
C GLU A 62 11.53 1.98 -2.07
N LYS A 63 12.20 1.21 -1.19
CA LYS A 63 13.68 1.20 -1.12
C LYS A 63 14.33 0.76 -2.42
N TRP A 64 13.72 -0.18 -3.14
CA TRP A 64 14.22 -0.62 -4.43
C TRP A 64 14.14 0.51 -5.46
N LEU A 65 13.00 1.19 -5.56
CA LEU A 65 12.78 2.27 -6.53
C LEU A 65 13.65 3.50 -6.24
N GLN A 66 13.99 3.77 -4.98
CA GLN A 66 14.93 4.80 -4.59
C GLN A 66 16.38 4.54 -5.05
N GLN A 67 16.74 3.29 -5.37
CA GLN A 67 18.09 2.97 -5.87
C GLN A 67 18.24 3.38 -7.34
N ALA A 68 19.29 4.14 -7.67
CA ALA A 68 19.58 4.54 -9.06
C ALA A 68 19.76 3.35 -10.03
N SER A 69 20.19 2.20 -9.53
CA SER A 69 20.34 0.97 -10.32
C SER A 69 19.02 0.32 -10.73
N SER A 70 17.93 0.60 -10.01
CA SER A 70 16.62 0.01 -10.29
C SER A 70 16.02 0.55 -11.58
N ARG A 71 16.33 1.80 -11.94
CA ARG A 71 15.77 2.54 -13.07
C ARG A 71 14.23 2.54 -13.06
N GLY A 72 13.61 2.45 -11.89
CA GLY A 72 12.15 2.37 -11.75
C GLY A 72 11.54 1.06 -12.27
N LEU A 73 12.33 -0.01 -12.40
CA LEU A 73 11.88 -1.28 -12.94
C LEU A 73 11.52 -2.28 -11.83
N CYS A 74 10.52 -3.11 -12.09
CA CYS A 74 10.13 -4.23 -11.23
C CYS A 74 11.30 -5.23 -11.09
N PRO A 75 11.65 -5.68 -9.86
CA PRO A 75 12.71 -6.67 -9.64
C PRO A 75 12.48 -8.01 -10.34
N MET A 76 11.22 -8.39 -10.58
CA MET A 76 10.83 -9.70 -11.09
C MET A 76 10.77 -9.72 -12.63
N CYS A 77 10.05 -8.78 -13.23
CA CYS A 77 9.80 -8.76 -14.68
C CYS A 77 10.53 -7.65 -15.44
N ARG A 78 11.22 -6.73 -14.74
CA ARG A 78 11.95 -5.59 -15.33
C ARG A 78 11.09 -4.62 -16.16
N GLN A 79 9.76 -4.66 -16.00
CA GLN A 79 8.85 -3.65 -16.54
C GLN A 79 8.86 -2.40 -15.64
N GLY A 80 8.45 -1.24 -16.17
CA GLY A 80 8.27 -0.04 -15.33
C GLY A 80 7.29 -0.33 -14.20
N PHE A 81 7.70 -0.08 -12.96
CA PHE A 81 6.87 -0.38 -11.80
C PHE A 81 5.96 0.80 -11.50
N THR A 82 4.66 0.57 -11.62
CA THR A 82 3.60 1.45 -11.15
C THR A 82 2.65 0.65 -10.28
N ILE A 83 2.13 1.26 -9.23
CA ILE A 83 1.14 0.64 -8.35
C ILE A 83 -0.19 0.52 -9.12
N ASP A 84 -0.88 -0.60 -8.93
CA ASP A 84 -2.21 -0.78 -9.50
C ASP A 84 -3.29 -0.18 -8.58
N GLU A 85 -3.71 1.05 -8.87
CA GLU A 85 -4.72 1.78 -8.11
C GLU A 85 -6.11 1.11 -8.14
N THR A 86 -6.34 0.12 -9.01
CA THR A 86 -7.64 -0.57 -9.10
C THR A 86 -7.81 -1.67 -8.05
N LEU A 87 -6.73 -2.04 -7.35
CA LEU A 87 -6.73 -3.14 -6.38
C LEU A 87 -6.92 -2.61 -4.96
N GLU A 88 -7.84 -3.23 -4.22
CA GLU A 88 -8.16 -2.88 -2.81
C GLU A 88 -6.91 -2.88 -1.90
N VAL A 89 -5.95 -3.76 -2.16
CA VAL A 89 -4.68 -3.84 -1.41
C VAL A 89 -3.85 -2.54 -1.49
N ASN A 90 -4.08 -1.72 -2.51
CA ASN A 90 -3.36 -0.48 -2.75
C ASN A 90 -4.13 0.77 -2.29
N GLU A 91 -5.32 0.61 -1.69
CA GLU A 91 -6.08 1.75 -1.19
C GLU A 91 -5.29 2.55 -0.14
N GLY A 92 -5.19 3.86 -0.36
CA GLY A 92 -4.47 4.77 0.55
C GLY A 92 -2.95 4.72 0.47
N ILE A 93 -2.37 3.92 -0.43
CA ILE A 93 -0.92 3.92 -0.68
C ILE A 93 -0.58 5.02 -1.68
N ASN A 94 0.06 6.09 -1.21
CA ASN A 94 0.61 7.14 -2.08
C ASN A 94 2.13 7.02 -2.09
N LEU A 95 2.68 6.34 -3.10
CA LEU A 95 4.13 6.30 -3.30
C LEU A 95 4.54 7.72 -3.71
N GLN A 96 5.17 8.47 -2.81
CA GLN A 96 5.73 9.78 -3.16
C GLN A 96 6.84 9.56 -4.18
N THR A 97 6.49 9.54 -5.47
CA THR A 97 7.47 9.76 -6.52
C THR A 97 8.07 11.13 -6.24
N SER A 98 9.39 11.16 -6.08
CA SER A 98 10.18 12.33 -5.71
C SER A 98 10.24 13.40 -6.81
N ASP A 99 9.11 13.75 -7.41
CA ASP A 99 8.94 14.87 -8.33
C ASP A 99 8.25 16.07 -7.62
N SER A 100 8.33 16.12 -6.28
CA SER A 100 8.00 17.32 -5.48
C SER A 100 9.22 18.25 -5.35
N LEU A 101 9.77 18.68 -6.49
CA LEU A 101 10.61 19.88 -6.61
C LEU A 101 10.20 20.68 -7.86
N ASN A 102 8.92 21.03 -7.98
CA ASN A 102 8.49 22.25 -8.70
C ASN A 102 7.00 22.54 -8.46
N GLU A 103 6.63 22.92 -7.24
CA GLU A 103 5.40 23.70 -7.03
C GLU A 103 5.80 25.13 -6.74
N ASN A 104 5.85 25.90 -7.83
CA ASN A 104 6.03 27.33 -7.81
C ASN A 104 4.76 27.91 -7.16
N GLU A 105 4.90 28.38 -5.92
CA GLU A 105 3.92 29.23 -5.25
C GLU A 105 3.58 30.42 -6.15
N ASN A 106 2.48 30.31 -6.89
CA ASN A 106 1.76 31.42 -7.51
C ASN A 106 0.40 30.89 -7.97
N ASN A 107 -0.58 30.94 -7.08
CA ASN A 107 -1.82 31.66 -7.39
C ASN A 107 -2.68 31.82 -6.13
N ASN A 108 -2.81 33.07 -5.74
CA ASN A 108 -3.79 33.58 -4.80
C ASN A 108 -5.21 33.15 -5.21
N ASN A 109 -5.92 32.41 -4.34
CA ASN A 109 -7.31 32.73 -3.98
C ASN A 109 -7.79 32.06 -2.67
N MET A 110 -7.63 32.80 -1.57
CA MET A 110 -8.61 33.10 -0.49
C MET A 110 -9.53 32.02 0.11
N VAL A 111 -9.04 31.41 1.21
CA VAL A 111 -9.56 31.38 2.60
C VAL A 111 -11.09 31.56 2.86
N VAL A 112 -11.65 30.48 3.45
CA VAL A 112 -12.66 30.33 4.53
C VAL A 112 -14.09 30.84 4.29
N ILE A 113 -15.04 29.90 4.38
CA ILE A 113 -16.49 30.12 4.43
C ILE A 113 -16.88 30.12 5.91
N ASP A 114 -16.96 31.31 6.51
CA ASP A 114 -17.51 31.47 7.86
C ASP A 114 -19.03 31.59 7.80
N ASP A 115 -19.66 30.97 8.81
CA ASP A 115 -21.07 31.07 9.16
C ASP A 115 -21.57 32.52 9.32
N GLU A 116 -22.88 32.66 9.13
CA GLU A 116 -23.74 33.82 9.42
C GLU A 116 -24.00 34.83 8.28
N VAL A 117 -25.17 34.61 7.70
CA VAL A 117 -26.05 35.61 7.10
C VAL A 117 -26.27 36.77 8.08
N GLN A 118 -26.02 38.02 7.68
CA GLN A 118 -26.85 39.17 8.06
C GLN A 118 -26.89 40.24 6.95
N LEU A 119 -28.10 40.76 6.75
CA LEU A 119 -28.53 41.76 5.77
C LEU A 119 -28.25 43.20 6.23
N LEU A 120 -28.33 44.11 5.24
CA LEU A 120 -28.48 45.58 5.31
C LEU A 120 -27.15 46.35 5.50
N SER A 121 -26.84 47.40 4.73
CA SER A 121 -27.58 48.20 3.73
C SER A 121 -26.60 48.77 2.71
#